data_AF-A0A917JVE2-F1
#
_entry.id   AF-A0A917JVE2-F1
#
_cell.length_a   1.000
_cell.length_b   1.000
_cell.length_c   1.000
_cell.angle_alpha   90.00
_cell.angle_beta   90.00
_cell.angle_gamma   90.00
#
_symmetry.space_group_name_H-M   'P 1'
#
loop_
_entity.id
_entity.type
_entity.pdbx_description
1 polymer ?
#
loop_
_entity_poly.entity_id
_entity_poly.type
_entity_poly.pdbx_seq_one_letter_code
_entity_poly.pdbx_strand_id
1 'polypeptide(L)'
;MANTEDKDTSNVAELTEEQLREIVQQNDLAPDTLLERVYHLWRNWADFHIIVVKPTLSIISPSKVILPEKTDDSSELEFVYPIHDAGYKLSASKAEDMFSAGMSMCKMYYTIEKMIYLLIERLKNEGIDQEMEVQVAFDGHQLCQRKAFESIINLPFNVVVTNFDPGLWGEQYLQTVKRLADKGYGYPSEAPRDYFRHSHATPNQPKR
;
A
#
# COMPACT_ATOMS: atom_id res chain seq x y z
N MET A 1 35.34 22.54 -37.54
CA MET A 1 34.23 23.45 -37.91
C MET A 1 33.00 22.57 -38.01
N ALA A 2 32.34 22.23 -36.90
CA ALA A 2 31.33 23.04 -36.21
C ALA A 2 30.14 23.38 -37.13
N ASN A 3 29.03 22.67 -36.95
CA ASN A 3 27.67 23.18 -37.05
C ASN A 3 26.74 22.21 -36.30
N THR A 4 26.66 22.46 -35.00
CA THR A 4 25.55 22.09 -34.13
C THR A 4 24.38 22.98 -34.54
N GLU A 5 23.32 22.41 -35.12
CA GLU A 5 22.02 23.08 -35.14
C GLU A 5 21.15 22.42 -34.06
N ASP A 6 21.27 23.00 -32.87
CA ASP A 6 20.27 22.90 -31.81
C ASP A 6 18.92 23.31 -32.40
N LYS A 7 18.02 22.33 -32.60
CA LYS A 7 16.61 22.60 -32.85
C LYS A 7 15.98 23.11 -31.56
N ASP A 8 16.10 24.42 -31.39
CA ASP A 8 15.03 25.32 -31.00
C ASP A 8 14.27 24.91 -29.73
N THR A 9 14.95 25.12 -28.60
CA THR A 9 14.42 25.14 -27.23
C THR A 9 13.61 26.40 -26.92
N SER A 10 12.96 27.02 -27.90
CA SER A 10 12.19 28.27 -27.73
C SER A 10 10.80 28.20 -28.35
N ASN A 11 9.86 27.59 -27.62
CA ASN A 11 8.46 28.02 -27.70
C ASN A 11 7.62 27.56 -26.49
N VAL A 12 8.14 27.77 -25.28
CA VAL A 12 7.26 27.99 -24.12
C VAL A 12 6.88 29.46 -24.18
N ALA A 13 6.03 29.82 -25.15
CA ALA A 13 5.41 31.14 -25.17
C ALA A 13 4.68 31.31 -23.84
N GLU A 14 4.93 32.43 -23.15
CA GLU A 14 4.18 32.82 -21.95
C GLU A 14 2.70 32.86 -22.32
N LEU A 15 1.95 31.82 -21.96
CA LEU A 15 0.52 31.75 -22.18
C LEU A 15 -0.12 32.93 -21.45
N THR A 16 -0.98 33.68 -22.15
CA THR A 16 -1.71 34.78 -21.50
C THR A 16 -2.66 34.21 -20.44
N GLU A 17 -2.97 34.98 -19.39
CA GLU A 17 -3.87 34.52 -18.32
C GLU A 17 -5.24 34.07 -18.86
N GLU A 18 -5.72 34.67 -19.95
CA GLU A 18 -6.96 34.31 -20.62
C GLU A 18 -6.86 32.94 -21.32
N GLN A 19 -5.73 32.66 -21.99
CA GLN A 19 -5.47 31.35 -22.58
C GLN A 19 -5.30 30.27 -21.52
N LEU A 20 -4.65 30.59 -20.38
CA LEU A 20 -4.57 29.69 -19.23
C LEU A 20 -5.97 29.39 -18.66
N ARG A 21 -6.84 30.40 -18.54
CA ARG A 21 -8.23 30.22 -18.07
C ARG A 21 -9.06 29.39 -19.04
N GLU A 22 -8.93 29.60 -20.34
CA GLU A 22 -9.62 28.79 -21.35
C GLU A 22 -9.13 27.34 -21.36
N ILE A 23 -7.82 27.09 -21.26
CA ILE A 23 -7.26 25.74 -21.14
C ILE A 23 -7.75 25.05 -19.87
N VAL A 24 -7.84 25.78 -18.75
CA VAL A 24 -8.34 25.27 -17.47
C VAL A 24 -9.83 24.92 -17.56
N GLN A 25 -10.63 25.77 -18.21
CA GLN A 25 -12.06 25.54 -18.42
C GLN A 25 -12.35 24.44 -19.46
N GLN A 26 -11.58 24.35 -20.54
CA GLN A 26 -11.79 23.37 -21.61
C GLN A 26 -11.33 21.95 -21.24
N ASN A 27 -10.37 21.81 -20.32
CA ASN A 27 -9.83 20.51 -19.90
C ASN A 27 -10.39 19.99 -18.56
N ASP A 28 -11.46 20.61 -18.03
CA ASP A 28 -12.00 20.31 -16.70
C ASP A 28 -10.90 20.29 -15.61
N LEU A 29 -9.94 21.22 -15.69
CA LEU A 29 -8.80 21.34 -14.76
C LEU A 29 -9.12 22.28 -13.59
N ALA A 30 -10.38 22.35 -13.18
CA ALA A 30 -10.74 23.08 -11.97
C ALA A 30 -9.87 22.59 -10.78
N PRO A 31 -9.43 23.47 -9.88
CA PRO A 31 -8.52 23.08 -8.78
C PRO A 31 -9.04 21.89 -7.95
N ASP A 32 -10.35 21.84 -7.72
CA ASP A 32 -11.00 20.77 -6.94
C ASP A 32 -10.95 19.41 -7.65
N THR A 33 -11.14 19.39 -8.99
CA THR A 33 -11.07 18.16 -9.79
C THR A 33 -9.63 17.67 -9.93
N LEU A 34 -8.65 18.58 -9.88
CA LEU A 34 -7.24 18.22 -9.93
C LEU A 34 -6.82 17.41 -8.69
N LEU A 35 -7.26 17.80 -7.50
CA LEU A 35 -6.95 17.08 -6.26
C LEU A 35 -7.48 15.64 -6.31
N GLU A 36 -8.72 15.46 -6.77
CA GLU A 36 -9.33 14.13 -6.94
C GLU A 36 -8.56 13.29 -7.97
N ARG A 37 -8.17 13.89 -9.11
CA ARG A 37 -7.38 13.21 -10.15
C ARG A 37 -6.01 12.77 -9.61
N VAL A 38 -5.33 13.61 -8.84
CA VAL A 38 -4.05 13.27 -8.21
C VAL A 38 -4.24 12.15 -7.20
N TYR A 39 -5.31 12.18 -6.40
CA TYR A 39 -5.65 11.10 -5.47
C TYR A 39 -5.90 9.77 -6.22
N HIS A 40 -6.64 9.80 -7.32
CA HIS A 40 -6.88 8.61 -8.15
C HIS A 40 -5.60 8.11 -8.84
N LEU A 41 -4.73 9.00 -9.30
CA LEU A 41 -3.44 8.64 -9.85
C LEU A 41 -2.54 8.01 -8.78
N TRP A 42 -2.48 8.61 -7.59
CA TRP A 42 -1.75 8.06 -6.46
C TRP A 42 -2.29 6.70 -6.04
N ARG A 43 -3.61 6.48 -6.10
CA ARG A 43 -4.21 5.16 -5.90
C ARG A 43 -3.70 4.13 -6.91
N ASN A 44 -3.56 4.50 -8.18
CA ASN A 44 -3.05 3.59 -9.20
C ASN A 44 -1.60 3.18 -8.89
N TRP A 45 -0.81 4.11 -8.36
CA TRP A 45 0.59 3.94 -8.01
C TRP A 45 0.80 3.74 -6.50
N ALA A 46 -0.24 3.26 -5.81
CA ALA A 46 -0.28 3.30 -4.35
C ALA A 46 0.95 2.65 -3.73
N ASP A 47 1.52 3.36 -2.77
CA ASP A 47 2.59 2.93 -1.91
C ASP A 47 2.10 2.80 -0.47
N PHE A 48 2.87 2.09 0.34
CA PHE A 48 2.64 1.95 1.76
C PHE A 48 3.95 1.73 2.50
N HIS A 49 4.07 2.38 3.65
CA HIS A 49 5.19 2.22 4.56
C HIS A 49 4.65 2.00 5.97
N ILE A 50 5.22 1.02 6.66
CA ILE A 50 5.04 0.82 8.10
C ILE A 50 6.38 1.01 8.79
N ILE A 51 6.42 1.94 9.73
CA ILE A 51 7.62 2.40 10.42
C ILE A 51 7.43 2.11 11.89
N VAL A 52 8.32 1.31 12.48
CA VAL A 52 8.35 1.07 13.92
C VAL A 52 9.04 2.26 14.58
N VAL A 53 8.27 3.02 15.37
CA VAL A 53 8.75 4.17 16.14
C VAL A 53 9.31 3.69 17.48
N LYS A 54 8.61 2.75 18.13
CA LYS A 54 9.05 2.08 19.35
C LYS A 54 8.60 0.62 19.34
N PRO A 55 9.42 -0.33 19.84
CA PRO A 55 10.79 -0.14 20.34
C PRO A 55 11.79 0.15 19.21
N THR A 56 13.01 0.56 19.57
CA THR A 56 14.06 0.83 18.59
C THR A 56 14.55 -0.48 17.99
N LEU A 57 14.32 -0.66 16.68
CA LEU A 57 14.80 -1.81 15.92
C LEU A 57 16.12 -1.49 15.21
N SER A 58 16.90 -2.53 14.92
CA SER A 58 18.13 -2.40 14.16
C SER A 58 17.86 -1.89 12.73
N ILE A 59 18.73 -1.01 12.23
CA ILE A 59 18.66 -0.47 10.88
C ILE A 59 19.40 -1.40 9.93
N ILE A 60 18.78 -1.73 8.80
CA ILE A 60 19.39 -2.50 7.71
C ILE A 60 19.65 -1.54 6.54
N SER A 61 20.92 -1.38 6.17
CA SER A 61 21.34 -0.51 5.07
C SER A 61 22.42 -1.18 4.20
N PRO A 62 22.23 -1.30 2.87
CA PRO A 62 21.03 -0.91 2.12
C PRO A 62 19.82 -1.80 2.46
N SER A 63 18.60 -1.31 2.22
CA SER A 63 17.37 -2.08 2.50
C SER A 63 17.37 -3.40 1.74
N LYS A 64 17.06 -4.49 2.43
CA LYS A 64 16.90 -5.83 1.84
C LYS A 64 15.61 -5.86 1.02
N VAL A 65 15.68 -6.34 -0.21
CA VAL A 65 14.47 -6.59 -1.03
C VAL A 65 13.99 -8.01 -0.78
N ILE A 66 12.78 -8.14 -0.24
CA ILE A 66 12.08 -9.40 -0.02
C ILE A 66 11.16 -9.61 -1.23
N LEU A 67 11.51 -10.59 -2.06
CA LEU A 67 10.74 -10.96 -3.24
C LEU A 67 9.56 -11.87 -2.85
N PRO A 68 8.53 -11.99 -3.71
CA PRO A 68 7.51 -13.02 -3.55
C PRO A 68 8.13 -14.41 -3.46
N GLU A 69 7.73 -15.19 -2.45
CA GLU A 69 8.23 -16.53 -2.21
C GLU A 69 7.35 -17.57 -2.90
N LYS A 70 7.77 -18.84 -2.91
CA LYS A 70 6.88 -19.92 -3.37
C LYS A 70 5.82 -20.20 -2.32
N THR A 71 4.60 -20.42 -2.75
CA THR A 71 3.50 -20.82 -1.87
C THR A 71 3.76 -22.19 -1.27
N ASP A 72 3.20 -22.45 -0.07
CA ASP A 72 3.37 -23.73 0.61
C ASP A 72 2.63 -24.86 -0.15
N ASP A 73 1.52 -24.51 -0.79
CA ASP A 73 0.58 -25.45 -1.42
C ASP A 73 0.84 -25.66 -2.93
N SER A 74 1.66 -24.82 -3.57
CA SER A 74 1.92 -24.93 -5.00
C SER A 74 3.33 -24.46 -5.37
N SER A 75 3.77 -24.74 -6.60
CA SER A 75 5.04 -24.21 -7.11
C SER A 75 4.95 -22.75 -7.56
N GLU A 76 3.82 -22.09 -7.35
CA GLU A 76 3.57 -20.71 -7.75
C GLU A 76 4.16 -19.74 -6.75
N LEU A 77 4.27 -18.47 -7.16
CA LEU A 77 4.72 -17.42 -6.27
C LEU A 77 3.53 -16.80 -5.53
N GLU A 78 3.80 -16.31 -4.31
CA GLU A 78 2.85 -15.51 -3.54
C GLU A 78 2.34 -14.31 -4.37
N PHE A 79 1.06 -13.99 -4.24
CA PHE A 79 0.45 -12.87 -4.96
C PHE A 79 0.68 -11.54 -4.22
N VAL A 80 1.95 -11.13 -4.12
CA VAL A 80 2.40 -9.92 -3.42
C VAL A 80 3.40 -9.12 -4.27
N TYR A 81 3.62 -7.85 -3.93
CA TYR A 81 4.71 -7.04 -4.49
C TYR A 81 6.01 -7.25 -3.70
N PRO A 82 7.17 -6.94 -4.29
CA PRO A 82 8.43 -6.87 -3.55
C PRO A 82 8.34 -5.88 -2.37
N ILE A 83 8.86 -6.31 -1.22
CA ILE A 83 8.90 -5.50 0.02
C ILE A 83 10.34 -5.08 0.28
N HIS A 84 10.56 -3.79 0.50
CA HIS A 84 11.85 -3.26 0.94
C HIS A 84 11.89 -3.20 2.47
N ASP A 85 12.91 -3.82 3.04
CA ASP A 85 13.11 -3.96 4.48
C ASP A 85 14.38 -3.21 4.92
N ALA A 86 14.17 -2.09 5.61
CA ALA A 86 15.20 -1.28 6.22
C ALA A 86 15.39 -1.57 7.73
N GLY A 87 14.79 -2.66 8.21
CA GLY A 87 14.80 -3.06 9.60
C GLY A 87 13.65 -2.47 10.40
N TYR A 88 13.76 -1.18 10.71
CA TYR A 88 12.71 -0.42 11.41
C TYR A 88 11.56 0.03 10.48
N LYS A 89 11.74 -0.08 9.16
CA LYS A 89 10.76 0.32 8.14
C LYS A 89 10.60 -0.78 7.10
N LEU A 90 9.34 -1.15 6.83
CA LEU A 90 8.96 -1.95 5.66
C LEU A 90 8.21 -1.05 4.68
N SER A 91 8.51 -1.17 3.39
CA SER A 91 7.87 -0.37 2.34
C SER A 91 7.61 -1.17 1.08
N ALA A 92 6.47 -0.94 0.44
CA ALA A 92 6.12 -1.54 -0.84
C ALA A 92 5.25 -0.58 -1.67
N SER A 93 5.16 -0.82 -2.98
CA SER A 93 4.28 -0.08 -3.87
C SER A 93 3.81 -0.92 -5.05
N LYS A 94 2.79 -0.42 -5.75
CA LYS A 94 2.28 -0.99 -7.00
C LYS A 94 3.20 -0.72 -8.21
N ALA A 95 4.49 -0.42 -8.01
CA ALA A 95 5.40 -0.01 -9.09
C ALA A 95 5.48 -1.02 -10.26
N GLU A 96 5.38 -2.32 -9.97
CA GLU A 96 5.45 -3.40 -10.97
C GLU A 96 4.34 -3.31 -12.03
N ASP A 97 3.12 -2.91 -11.63
CA ASP A 97 1.93 -2.86 -12.46
C ASP A 97 1.20 -1.50 -12.37
N MET A 98 1.95 -0.43 -12.08
CA MET A 98 1.41 0.90 -11.77
C MET A 98 0.55 1.50 -12.91
N PHE A 99 0.79 1.08 -14.16
CA PHE A 99 0.05 1.52 -15.34
C PHE A 99 -1.08 0.57 -15.77
N SER A 100 -1.22 -0.61 -15.15
CA SER A 100 -2.18 -1.63 -15.55
C SER A 100 -3.12 -2.09 -14.43
N ALA A 101 -2.68 -2.05 -13.16
CA ALA A 101 -3.51 -2.43 -12.01
C ALA A 101 -4.70 -1.50 -11.78
N GLY A 102 -4.57 -0.23 -12.18
CA GLY A 102 -5.58 0.81 -12.02
C GLY A 102 -6.09 0.87 -10.58
N MET A 103 -7.41 0.76 -10.42
CA MET A 103 -8.08 0.84 -9.12
C MET A 103 -7.93 -0.41 -8.23
N SER A 104 -7.41 -1.53 -8.76
CA SER A 104 -7.27 -2.76 -8.00
C SER A 104 -6.28 -2.58 -6.85
N MET A 105 -6.67 -3.03 -5.67
CA MET A 105 -5.83 -3.02 -4.46
C MET A 105 -5.54 -4.43 -3.94
N CYS A 106 -6.01 -5.49 -4.60
CA CYS A 106 -5.95 -6.85 -4.07
C CYS A 106 -4.51 -7.31 -3.77
N LYS A 107 -3.62 -7.27 -4.78
CA LYS A 107 -2.17 -7.59 -4.62
C LYS A 107 -1.50 -6.70 -3.57
N MET A 108 -1.87 -5.42 -3.52
CA MET A 108 -1.34 -4.47 -2.53
C MET A 108 -1.80 -4.83 -1.11
N TYR A 109 -3.06 -5.23 -0.92
CA TYR A 109 -3.59 -5.64 0.37
C TYR A 109 -2.95 -6.93 0.88
N TYR A 110 -2.70 -7.92 0.01
CA TYR A 110 -1.91 -9.10 0.41
C TYR A 110 -0.46 -8.75 0.74
N THR A 111 0.12 -7.77 0.03
CA THR A 111 1.46 -7.28 0.37
C THR A 111 1.48 -6.64 1.76
N ILE A 112 0.46 -5.84 2.11
CA ILE A 112 0.32 -5.24 3.44
C ILE A 112 0.17 -6.33 4.53
N GLU A 113 -0.63 -7.37 4.28
CA GLU A 113 -0.74 -8.51 5.21
C GLU A 113 0.61 -9.22 5.40
N LYS A 114 1.38 -9.45 4.32
CA LYS A 114 2.74 -9.99 4.42
C LYS A 114 3.68 -9.04 5.18
N MET A 115 3.58 -7.73 4.98
CA MET A 115 4.37 -6.74 5.74
C MET A 115 4.06 -6.81 7.24
N ILE A 116 2.79 -6.96 7.62
CA ILE A 116 2.37 -7.10 9.03
C ILE A 116 2.85 -8.44 9.60
N TYR A 117 2.75 -9.53 8.84
CA TYR A 117 3.33 -10.81 9.22
C TYR A 117 4.84 -10.69 9.52
N LEU A 118 5.60 -10.07 8.60
CA LEU A 118 7.05 -9.84 8.78
C LEU A 118 7.36 -8.96 9.99
N LEU A 119 6.54 -7.94 10.26
CA LEU A 119 6.66 -7.12 11.46
C LEU A 119 6.51 -7.98 12.73
N ILE A 120 5.44 -8.77 12.81
CA ILE A 120 5.19 -9.62 13.99
C ILE A 120 6.31 -10.65 14.21
N GLU A 121 6.77 -11.31 13.15
CA GLU A 121 7.89 -12.26 13.26
C GLU A 121 9.16 -11.58 13.75
N ARG A 122 9.43 -10.34 13.30
CA ARG A 122 10.56 -9.55 13.81
C ARG A 122 10.40 -9.22 15.28
N LEU A 123 9.21 -8.78 15.71
CA LEU A 123 8.96 -8.45 17.12
C LEU A 123 9.18 -9.69 18.02
N LYS A 124 8.70 -10.87 17.60
CA LYS A 124 8.95 -12.14 18.28
C LYS A 124 10.44 -12.47 18.37
N ASN A 125 11.18 -12.30 17.27
CA ASN A 125 12.62 -12.61 17.23
C ASN A 125 13.46 -11.67 18.11
N GLU A 126 13.02 -10.43 18.30
CA GLU A 126 13.62 -9.46 19.22
C GLU A 126 13.18 -9.68 20.69
N GLY A 127 12.34 -10.70 20.95
CA GLY A 127 11.87 -11.04 22.30
C GLY A 127 10.86 -10.04 22.86
N ILE A 128 10.15 -9.30 22.00
CA ILE A 128 9.12 -8.35 22.41
C ILE A 128 7.84 -9.12 22.72
N ASP A 129 7.35 -8.95 23.94
CA ASP A 129 6.13 -9.60 24.42
C ASP A 129 4.87 -8.95 23.82
N GLN A 130 3.77 -9.72 23.76
CA GLN A 130 2.50 -9.28 23.19
C GLN A 130 1.87 -8.12 23.96
N GLU A 131 2.11 -8.03 25.27
CA GLU A 131 1.60 -6.95 26.12
C GLU A 131 2.38 -5.62 25.95
N MET A 132 3.62 -5.69 25.47
CA MET A 132 4.47 -4.52 25.31
C MET A 132 3.95 -3.62 24.19
N GLU A 133 3.82 -2.32 24.50
CA GLU A 133 3.35 -1.34 23.51
C GLU A 133 4.37 -1.16 22.39
N VAL A 134 3.95 -1.48 21.16
CA VAL A 134 4.71 -1.24 19.93
C VAL A 134 4.07 -0.08 19.19
N GLN A 135 4.78 1.05 19.12
CA GLN A 135 4.31 2.23 18.40
C GLN A 135 4.77 2.16 16.94
N VAL A 136 3.80 2.23 16.03
CA VAL A 136 4.05 2.30 14.59
C VAL A 136 3.52 3.59 13.98
N ALA A 137 4.10 3.99 12.86
CA ALA A 137 3.62 5.07 12.02
C ALA A 137 3.41 4.56 10.59
N PHE A 138 2.38 5.07 9.93
CA PHE A 138 2.05 4.78 8.55
C PHE A 138 2.45 5.92 7.61
N ASP A 139 2.78 5.56 6.38
CA ASP A 139 2.93 6.50 5.27
C ASP A 139 2.40 5.85 3.97
N GLY A 140 2.17 6.66 2.94
CA GLY A 140 1.64 6.24 1.65
C GLY A 140 0.14 6.46 1.50
N HIS A 141 -0.47 5.80 0.52
CA HIS A 141 -1.85 6.09 0.10
C HIS A 141 -2.90 5.73 1.18
N GLN A 142 -3.93 6.58 1.36
CA GLN A 142 -4.94 6.43 2.43
C GLN A 142 -5.62 5.04 2.47
N LEU A 143 -5.91 4.45 1.30
CA LEU A 143 -6.52 3.11 1.23
C LEU A 143 -5.59 2.02 1.79
N CYS A 144 -4.28 2.15 1.59
CA CYS A 144 -3.30 1.23 2.18
C CYS A 144 -3.28 1.37 3.71
N GLN A 145 -3.26 2.61 4.20
CA GLN A 145 -3.27 2.89 5.64
C GLN A 145 -4.54 2.35 6.32
N ARG A 146 -5.71 2.50 5.67
CA ARG A 146 -6.98 1.91 6.13
C ARG A 146 -6.90 0.39 6.25
N LYS A 147 -6.36 -0.29 5.23
CA LYS A 147 -6.19 -1.75 5.25
C LYS A 147 -5.19 -2.20 6.33
N ALA A 148 -4.09 -1.48 6.46
CA ALA A 148 -3.09 -1.77 7.49
C ALA A 148 -3.65 -1.56 8.90
N PHE A 149 -4.37 -0.45 9.12
CA PHE A 149 -5.03 -0.17 10.39
C PHE A 149 -6.01 -1.29 10.78
N GLU A 150 -6.87 -1.68 9.83
CA GLU A 150 -7.80 -2.80 10.01
C GLU A 150 -7.11 -4.11 10.39
N SER A 151 -5.93 -4.37 9.82
CA SER A 151 -5.19 -5.59 10.11
C SER A 151 -4.48 -5.50 11.46
N ILE A 152 -3.95 -4.32 11.82
CA ILE A 152 -3.27 -4.09 13.10
C ILE A 152 -4.21 -4.22 14.31
N ILE A 153 -5.43 -3.67 14.23
CA ILE A 153 -6.38 -3.75 15.35
C ILE A 153 -6.89 -5.18 15.63
N ASN A 154 -6.61 -6.13 14.74
CA ASN A 154 -6.94 -7.54 14.88
C ASN A 154 -5.71 -8.40 15.22
N LEU A 155 -4.59 -7.78 15.62
CA LEU A 155 -3.40 -8.49 16.10
C LEU A 155 -3.52 -8.85 17.59
N PRO A 156 -2.90 -9.95 18.04
CA PRO A 156 -2.76 -10.24 19.47
C PRO A 156 -1.70 -9.36 20.16
N PHE A 157 -0.81 -8.72 19.39
CA PHE A 157 0.19 -7.79 19.91
C PHE A 157 -0.43 -6.40 20.18
N ASN A 158 0.02 -5.75 21.25
CA ASN A 158 -0.33 -4.38 21.60
C ASN A 158 0.36 -3.35 20.68
N VAL A 159 -0.08 -3.31 19.42
CA VAL A 159 0.45 -2.40 18.40
C VAL A 159 -0.44 -1.17 18.27
N VAL A 160 0.15 0.01 18.43
CA VAL A 160 -0.54 1.30 18.39
C VAL A 160 -0.06 2.12 17.20
N VAL A 161 -1.00 2.59 16.38
CA VAL A 161 -0.71 3.47 15.24
C VAL A 161 -0.74 4.94 15.70
N THR A 162 0.35 5.66 15.47
CA THR A 162 0.58 6.99 16.07
C THR A 162 0.11 8.17 15.21
N ASN A 163 0.03 8.01 13.89
CA ASN A 163 -0.17 9.12 12.95
C ASN A 163 -1.31 8.89 11.94
N PHE A 164 -2.22 7.95 12.24
CA PHE A 164 -3.39 7.68 11.40
C PHE A 164 -4.66 7.56 12.26
N ASP A 165 -5.66 8.37 11.93
CA ASP A 165 -7.00 8.29 12.48
C ASP A 165 -7.96 7.77 11.41
N PRO A 166 -8.65 6.62 11.63
CA PRO A 166 -9.63 6.10 10.68
C PRO A 166 -10.86 7.00 10.50
N GLY A 167 -11.17 7.87 11.47
CA GLY A 167 -12.28 8.83 11.43
C GLY A 167 -13.63 8.21 11.04
N LEU A 168 -14.42 8.95 10.26
CA LEU A 168 -15.75 8.51 9.80
C LEU A 168 -15.71 7.17 9.03
N TRP A 169 -14.61 6.92 8.30
CA TRP A 169 -14.44 5.65 7.59
C TRP A 169 -14.38 4.46 8.56
N GLY A 170 -13.71 4.63 9.71
CA GLY A 170 -13.62 3.59 10.74
C GLY A 170 -14.98 3.23 11.35
N GLU A 171 -15.79 4.23 11.65
CA GLU A 171 -17.15 4.03 12.17
C GLU A 171 -18.02 3.27 11.16
N GLN A 172 -17.98 3.69 9.89
CA GLN A 172 -18.72 3.03 8.80
C GLN A 172 -18.21 1.62 8.52
N TYR A 173 -16.90 1.40 8.66
CA TYR A 173 -16.28 0.09 8.52
C TYR A 173 -16.85 -0.88 9.56
N LEU A 174 -16.86 -0.52 10.85
CA LEU A 174 -17.40 -1.37 11.92
C LEU A 174 -18.90 -1.66 11.74
N GLN A 175 -19.69 -0.66 11.33
CA GLN A 175 -21.10 -0.87 11.00
C GLN A 175 -21.28 -1.84 9.84
N THR A 176 -20.41 -1.77 8.83
CA THR A 176 -20.44 -2.65 7.67
C THR A 176 -20.05 -4.08 8.04
N VAL A 177 -18.99 -4.26 8.84
CA VAL A 177 -18.56 -5.57 9.35
C VAL A 177 -19.70 -6.26 10.10
N LYS A 178 -20.35 -5.54 11.04
CA LYS A 178 -21.51 -6.07 11.77
C LYS A 178 -22.64 -6.49 10.83
N ARG A 179 -22.99 -5.63 9.87
CA ARG A 179 -24.04 -5.92 8.89
C ARG A 179 -23.72 -7.14 8.02
N LEU A 180 -22.45 -7.34 7.67
CA LEU A 180 -22.02 -8.51 6.90
C LEU A 180 -22.09 -9.79 7.74
N ALA A 181 -21.68 -9.72 9.00
CA ALA A 181 -21.82 -10.83 9.94
C ALA A 181 -23.30 -11.22 10.16
N ASP A 182 -24.20 -10.24 10.33
CA ASP A 182 -25.64 -10.47 10.48
C ASP A 182 -26.27 -11.15 9.24
N LYS A 183 -25.67 -10.95 8.06
CA LYS A 183 -26.06 -11.60 6.80
C LYS A 183 -25.43 -12.98 6.58
N GLY A 184 -24.61 -13.46 7.52
CA GLY A 184 -23.95 -14.76 7.44
C GLY A 184 -22.62 -14.78 6.65
N TYR A 185 -22.03 -13.61 6.34
CA TYR A 185 -20.70 -13.55 5.68
C TYR A 185 -19.53 -13.71 6.66
N GLY A 186 -19.80 -13.71 7.98
CA GLY A 186 -18.78 -13.84 9.02
C GLY A 186 -18.08 -12.53 9.41
N TYR A 187 -17.08 -12.63 10.27
CA TYR A 187 -16.21 -11.54 10.72
C TYR A 187 -14.84 -11.61 10.03
N PRO A 188 -14.12 -10.48 9.91
CA PRO A 188 -12.71 -10.51 9.55
C PRO A 188 -11.93 -11.46 10.46
N SER A 189 -11.02 -12.24 9.87
CA SER A 189 -10.14 -13.14 10.63
C SER A 189 -9.11 -12.38 11.44
N GLU A 190 -8.58 -13.03 12.48
CA GLU A 190 -7.45 -12.53 13.28
C GLU A 190 -6.20 -12.35 12.41
N ALA A 191 -5.36 -11.37 12.75
CA ALA A 191 -4.10 -11.09 12.09
C ALA A 191 -2.90 -11.63 12.90
N PRO A 192 -1.71 -11.83 12.29
CA PRO A 192 -1.39 -11.67 10.87
C PRO A 192 -2.02 -12.76 10.02
N ARG A 193 -2.59 -12.36 8.87
CA ARG A 193 -3.29 -13.28 7.97
C ARG A 193 -2.32 -13.92 6.98
N ASP A 194 -2.54 -15.19 6.67
CA ASP A 194 -1.69 -16.02 5.81
C ASP A 194 -2.19 -16.12 4.35
N TYR A 195 -3.18 -15.31 3.96
CA TYR A 195 -3.75 -15.34 2.61
C TYR A 195 -2.75 -15.23 1.47
N PHE A 196 -1.60 -14.60 1.71
CA PHE A 196 -0.54 -14.45 0.71
C PHE A 196 0.18 -15.78 0.40
N ARG A 197 0.09 -16.79 1.28
CA ARG A 197 0.74 -18.10 1.14
C ARG A 197 -0.02 -19.10 0.28
N HIS A 198 -1.27 -18.80 -0.06
CA HIS A 198 -2.09 -19.66 -0.90
C HIS A 198 -2.00 -19.26 -2.36
N SER A 199 -2.11 -20.26 -3.24
CA SER A 199 -2.23 -20.01 -4.69
C SER A 199 -3.54 -19.27 -4.99
N HIS A 200 -3.43 -18.19 -5.76
CA HIS A 200 -4.56 -17.43 -6.30
C HIS A 200 -4.73 -17.66 -7.80
N ALA A 201 -4.06 -18.67 -8.38
CA ALA A 201 -4.23 -19.01 -9.77
C ALA A 201 -5.66 -19.45 -10.02
N THR A 202 -6.29 -18.83 -11.02
CA THR A 202 -7.57 -19.31 -11.52
C THR A 202 -7.34 -20.69 -12.14
N PRO A 203 -8.13 -21.73 -11.82
CA PRO A 203 -7.99 -23.05 -12.42
C PRO A 203 -8.45 -22.99 -13.89
N ASN A 204 -7.62 -22.44 -14.76
CA ASN A 204 -7.88 -22.33 -16.19
C ASN A 204 -6.56 -22.27 -16.98
N GLN A 205 -5.81 -23.37 -16.93
CA GLN A 205 -5.11 -23.87 -18.12
C GLN A 205 -5.19 -25.40 -18.12
N PRO A 206 -5.80 -26.04 -19.14
CA PRO A 206 -5.57 -27.46 -19.37
C PRO A 206 -4.08 -27.63 -19.68
N LYS A 207 -3.42 -28.56 -18.98
CA LYS A 207 -2.06 -29.00 -19.29
C LYS A 207 -1.96 -29.29 -20.80
N ARG A 208 -1.12 -28.57 -21.52
CA ARG A 208 -0.67 -28.94 -22.86
C ARG A 208 0.55 -29.83 -22.76
#